data_AF-A0AAV0FWQ6-F1
#
_entry.id   AF-A0AAV0FWQ6-F1
#
_cell.length_a   1.000
_cell.length_b   1.000
_cell.length_c   1.000
_cell.angle_alpha   90.00
_cell.angle_beta   90.00
_cell.angle_gamma   90.00
#
_symmetry.space_group_name_H-M   'P 1'
#
loop_
_entity.id
_entity.type
_entity.pdbx_description
1 polymer ?
#
loop_
_entity_poly.entity_id
_entity_poly.type
_entity_poly.pdbx_seq_one_letter_code
_entity_poly.pdbx_strand_id
1 'polypeptide(L)'
;MLWNYCPCFRGQQCSGDAVADRDPVLLVSGLAGSILNSRSKKTGQETRVWVRILLAELEFKKKLWSVYNPQTGYTECLDDTCDIVVPQDDHGLYAIDILDPSSFVKCVHLSNVYHFHDMIDMLVGCGYKKGSTLFGYGYDFRQSNRIDQAMNGLKDKLDAAYLASGGRKINIISHSMGGLLVTCFMSLHADVFTKYVNKWIAIACPFQGAPGSINDSLLTGVQFVDGFESFFFVSRWTMHQLLVECPSIYELLPNPNFQWRKKPEIRVWRKMSQDGEALVELESYGLKESLILFEKALKKNEMDYNGVTVALPFNISILNWATGTRQIIDGAQLPKGIDFYNIYGTTFDTPFDVCYGSETNPIEDLSDICHTMPEYNYVDGDGTVPTESAKADHYEAVERVGVSAGHRELLCNEKVFDLIKRWLGVAETAKLTSRVMDAHLGSPI
;
A
#
# COMPACT_ATOMS: atom_id res chain seq x y z
N MET A 1 77.30 -6.45 23.94
CA MET A 1 76.93 -5.35 23.01
C MET A 1 75.41 -5.29 23.02
N LEU A 2 74.84 -4.47 23.90
CA LEU A 2 74.41 -3.08 23.68
C LEU A 2 73.01 -2.99 23.06
N TRP A 3 72.14 -2.37 23.86
CA TRP A 3 70.74 -2.00 23.68
C TRP A 3 70.43 -1.09 22.47
N ASN A 4 69.15 -1.11 22.04
CA ASN A 4 68.22 0.04 21.96
C ASN A 4 66.86 -0.51 21.43
N TYR A 5 65.76 -0.61 22.19
CA TYR A 5 64.79 0.42 22.62
C TYR A 5 64.38 1.46 21.56
N CYS A 6 63.19 1.31 20.96
CA CYS A 6 62.08 2.30 21.01
C CYS A 6 60.84 1.84 20.19
N PRO A 7 59.63 2.35 20.49
CA PRO A 7 58.35 1.64 20.42
C PRO A 7 57.32 2.27 19.46
N CYS A 8 56.10 1.73 19.48
CA CYS A 8 54.83 2.35 19.03
C CYS A 8 54.51 2.33 17.52
N PHE A 9 53.86 1.26 17.05
CA PHE A 9 52.76 1.39 16.10
C PHE A 9 51.48 0.90 16.79
N ARG A 10 50.77 1.86 17.40
CA ARG A 10 49.33 1.73 17.63
C ARG A 10 48.71 1.53 16.25
N GLY A 11 48.28 0.31 15.96
CA GLY A 11 47.35 0.09 14.86
C GLY A 11 46.16 1.01 15.09
N GLN A 12 45.91 1.90 14.13
CA GLN A 12 44.66 2.62 14.02
C GLN A 12 43.54 1.58 14.08
N GLN A 13 42.85 1.53 15.22
CA GLN A 13 41.44 1.18 15.21
C GLN A 13 40.82 2.14 14.21
N CYS A 14 40.46 1.64 13.02
CA CYS A 14 39.35 2.23 12.29
C CYS A 14 38.24 2.35 13.34
N SER A 15 37.88 3.59 13.66
CA SER A 15 36.70 3.91 14.44
C SER A 15 35.56 3.15 13.78
N GLY A 16 35.18 2.02 14.38
CA GLY A 16 33.91 1.40 14.07
C GLY A 16 32.90 2.50 14.36
N ASP A 17 32.19 2.96 13.33
CA ASP A 17 31.07 3.86 13.51
C ASP A 17 30.24 3.29 14.64
N ALA A 18 30.25 3.98 15.79
CA ALA A 18 29.52 3.57 16.96
C ALA A 18 28.10 3.31 16.49
N VAL A 19 27.70 2.04 16.49
CA VAL A 19 26.41 1.63 15.93
C VAL A 19 25.37 2.43 16.65
N ALA A 20 24.65 3.30 15.93
CA ALA A 20 23.56 4.05 16.53
C ALA A 20 22.60 3.01 17.12
N ASP A 21 22.44 3.04 18.43
CA ASP A 21 21.59 2.11 19.17
C ASP A 21 20.13 2.46 18.87
N ARG A 22 19.60 1.91 17.77
CA ARG A 22 18.25 2.21 17.26
C ARG A 22 17.33 1.03 17.46
N ASP A 23 16.19 1.25 18.10
CA ASP A 23 15.12 0.26 18.14
C ASP A 23 14.67 -0.08 16.72
N PRO A 24 14.53 -1.38 16.39
CA PRO A 24 14.30 -1.82 15.02
C PRO A 24 13.01 -1.27 14.41
N VAL A 25 13.04 -1.03 13.12
CA VAL A 25 11.90 -0.60 12.30
C VAL A 25 11.56 -1.67 11.26
N LEU A 26 10.28 -2.00 11.17
CA LEU A 26 9.72 -2.83 10.09
C LEU A 26 8.75 -1.99 9.25
N LEU A 27 9.08 -1.84 7.97
CA LEU A 27 8.22 -1.17 6.99
C LEU A 27 7.24 -2.18 6.37
N VAL A 28 5.95 -1.87 6.37
CA VAL A 28 4.88 -2.72 5.82
C VAL A 28 4.15 -1.97 4.70
N SER A 29 4.15 -2.55 3.50
CA SER A 29 3.60 -1.90 2.30
C SER A 29 2.06 -2.02 2.18
N GLY A 30 1.48 -1.22 1.27
CA GLY A 30 0.06 -1.20 0.96
C GLY A 30 -0.31 -1.99 -0.29
N LEU A 31 -1.56 -1.78 -0.73
CA LEU A 31 -2.08 -2.34 -1.98
C LEU A 31 -1.17 -1.94 -3.16
N ALA A 32 -0.76 -2.92 -3.95
CA ALA A 32 0.10 -2.74 -5.12
C ALA A 32 1.51 -2.16 -4.83
N GLY A 33 1.90 -1.97 -3.57
CA GLY A 33 3.19 -1.40 -3.16
C GLY A 33 4.32 -2.41 -2.97
N SER A 34 4.13 -3.66 -3.41
CA SER A 34 5.14 -4.72 -3.32
C SER A 34 5.46 -5.27 -4.69
N ILE A 35 6.74 -5.55 -4.97
CA ILE A 35 7.15 -6.29 -6.17
C ILE A 35 6.60 -7.71 -6.10
N LEU A 36 5.99 -8.18 -7.21
CA LEU A 36 5.61 -9.57 -7.43
C LEU A 36 6.45 -10.16 -8.56
N ASN A 37 7.02 -11.33 -8.30
CA ASN A 37 7.69 -12.17 -9.26
C ASN A 37 6.84 -13.40 -9.56
N SER A 38 6.85 -13.82 -10.82
CA SER A 38 6.45 -15.16 -11.23
C SER A 38 7.67 -16.07 -11.14
N ARG A 39 7.58 -17.16 -10.37
CA ARG A 39 8.62 -18.17 -10.22
C ARG A 39 8.21 -19.44 -10.94
N SER A 40 8.99 -19.89 -11.92
CA SER A 40 8.71 -21.14 -12.61
C SER A 40 8.81 -22.33 -11.66
N LYS A 41 7.78 -23.18 -11.61
CA LYS A 41 7.80 -24.44 -10.85
C LYS A 41 8.83 -25.44 -11.41
N LYS A 42 9.16 -25.33 -12.70
CA LYS A 42 10.10 -26.25 -13.38
C LYS A 42 11.56 -25.85 -13.16
N THR A 43 11.89 -24.57 -13.30
CA THR A 43 13.29 -24.10 -13.27
C THR A 43 13.65 -23.33 -12.01
N GLY A 44 12.67 -22.90 -11.22
CA GLY A 44 12.87 -21.99 -10.09
C GLY A 44 13.21 -20.56 -10.52
N GLN A 45 13.27 -20.26 -11.83
CA GLN A 45 13.62 -18.94 -12.32
C GLN A 45 12.49 -17.95 -12.02
N GLU A 46 12.87 -16.79 -11.49
CA GLU A 46 11.96 -15.69 -11.18
C GLU A 46 11.97 -14.62 -12.27
N THR A 47 10.79 -14.09 -12.59
CA THR A 47 10.60 -12.97 -13.50
C THR A 47 9.64 -11.98 -12.87
N ARG A 48 10.02 -10.71 -12.81
CA ARG A 48 9.15 -9.66 -12.28
C ARG A 48 7.94 -9.44 -13.17
N VAL A 49 6.77 -9.47 -12.55
CA VAL A 49 5.45 -9.29 -13.20
C VAL A 49 4.72 -8.06 -12.66
N TRP A 50 5.11 -7.55 -11.49
CA TRP A 50 4.63 -6.31 -10.92
C TRP A 50 5.69 -5.68 -9.99
N VAL A 51 5.92 -4.38 -9.93
CA VAL A 51 5.60 -3.40 -10.97
C VAL A 51 6.63 -3.53 -12.08
N ARG A 52 6.18 -3.38 -13.32
CA ARG A 52 7.02 -3.47 -14.52
C ARG A 52 6.55 -2.44 -15.52
N ILE A 53 7.49 -1.79 -16.19
CA ILE A 53 7.24 -0.85 -17.30
C ILE A 53 7.41 -1.54 -18.65
N LEU A 54 8.54 -2.23 -18.85
CA LEU A 54 8.81 -2.90 -20.13
C LEU A 54 7.97 -4.17 -20.29
N LEU A 55 7.13 -4.26 -21.32
CA LEU A 55 6.22 -5.40 -21.55
C LEU A 55 5.25 -5.66 -20.38
N ALA A 56 4.92 -4.60 -19.63
CA ALA A 56 4.03 -4.67 -18.46
C ALA A 56 2.75 -5.46 -18.75
N GLU A 57 2.01 -5.03 -19.77
CA GLU A 57 0.75 -5.62 -20.19
C GLU A 57 0.87 -7.10 -20.54
N LEU A 58 1.87 -7.47 -21.36
CA LEU A 58 2.04 -8.84 -21.85
C LEU A 58 2.32 -9.82 -20.70
N GLU A 59 3.23 -9.44 -19.81
CA GLU A 59 3.69 -10.30 -18.71
C GLU A 59 2.65 -10.39 -17.61
N PHE A 60 1.97 -9.28 -17.33
CA PHE A 60 0.84 -9.24 -16.41
C PHE A 60 -0.29 -10.17 -16.88
N LYS A 61 -0.72 -10.06 -18.14
CA LYS A 61 -1.74 -10.94 -18.73
C LYS A 61 -1.34 -12.40 -18.67
N LYS A 62 -0.09 -12.70 -19.02
CA LYS A 62 0.40 -14.08 -19.09
C LYS A 62 0.50 -14.74 -17.72
N LYS A 63 0.97 -14.00 -16.71
CA LYS A 63 1.46 -14.59 -15.44
C LYS A 63 0.68 -14.17 -14.20
N LEU A 64 -0.01 -13.03 -14.21
CA LEU A 64 -0.63 -12.46 -13.00
C LEU A 64 -2.17 -12.49 -13.01
N TRP A 65 -2.80 -12.61 -14.18
CA TRP A 65 -4.25 -12.85 -14.24
C TRP A 65 -4.64 -14.11 -13.47
N SER A 66 -5.67 -13.95 -12.66
CA SER A 66 -6.00 -14.86 -11.57
C SER A 66 -7.50 -14.93 -11.36
N VAL A 67 -7.95 -16.01 -10.73
CA VAL A 67 -9.33 -16.21 -10.30
C VAL A 67 -9.32 -16.60 -8.83
N TYR A 68 -10.31 -16.13 -8.08
CA TYR A 68 -10.45 -16.52 -6.69
C TYR A 68 -11.00 -17.93 -6.56
N ASN A 69 -10.37 -18.71 -5.69
CA ASN A 69 -10.75 -20.07 -5.35
C ASN A 69 -11.42 -20.08 -3.96
N PRO A 70 -12.75 -20.24 -3.86
CA PRO A 70 -13.46 -20.21 -2.58
C PRO A 70 -13.10 -21.37 -1.64
N GLN A 71 -12.57 -22.48 -2.17
CA GLN A 71 -12.17 -23.63 -1.36
C GLN A 71 -10.85 -23.36 -0.62
N THR A 72 -9.92 -22.68 -1.27
CA THR A 72 -8.60 -22.35 -0.68
C THR A 72 -8.61 -20.98 -0.01
N GLY A 73 -9.47 -20.07 -0.45
CA GLY A 73 -9.50 -18.67 -0.03
C GLY A 73 -8.45 -17.79 -0.71
N TYR A 74 -7.76 -18.31 -1.74
CA TYR A 74 -6.70 -17.61 -2.46
C TYR A 74 -7.15 -17.14 -3.85
N THR A 75 -6.59 -16.01 -4.29
CA THR A 75 -6.57 -15.60 -5.70
C THR A 75 -5.44 -16.32 -6.40
N GLU A 76 -5.77 -17.27 -7.27
CA GLU A 76 -4.85 -18.20 -7.90
C GLU A 76 -4.63 -17.82 -9.36
N CYS A 77 -3.37 -17.82 -9.81
CA CYS A 77 -3.05 -17.50 -11.20
C CYS A 77 -3.64 -18.54 -12.16
N LEU A 78 -4.09 -18.08 -13.33
CA LEU A 78 -4.51 -18.96 -14.41
C LEU A 78 -3.34 -19.74 -15.04
N ASP A 79 -2.11 -19.23 -14.91
CA ASP A 79 -0.90 -19.96 -15.26
C ASP A 79 -0.47 -20.90 -14.13
N ASP A 80 -0.73 -22.20 -14.30
CA ASP A 80 -0.40 -23.23 -13.33
C ASP A 80 1.10 -23.61 -13.30
N THR A 81 1.89 -23.10 -14.25
CA THR A 81 3.32 -23.44 -14.40
C THR A 81 4.23 -22.62 -13.49
N CYS A 82 3.69 -21.59 -12.85
CA CYS A 82 4.42 -20.66 -11.99
C CYS A 82 3.72 -20.46 -10.65
N ASP A 83 4.50 -20.00 -9.67
CA ASP A 83 3.99 -19.43 -8.41
C ASP A 83 4.22 -17.92 -8.40
N ILE A 84 3.36 -17.16 -7.72
CA ILE A 84 3.62 -15.75 -7.43
C ILE A 84 4.32 -15.62 -6.09
N VAL A 85 5.43 -14.90 -6.08
CA VAL A 85 6.28 -14.72 -4.92
C VAL A 85 6.69 -13.27 -4.76
N VAL A 86 6.89 -12.88 -3.51
CA VAL A 86 7.41 -11.55 -3.15
C VAL A 86 8.90 -11.69 -2.82
N PRO A 87 9.78 -10.94 -3.49
CA PRO A 87 11.22 -10.95 -3.19
C PRO A 87 11.51 -10.72 -1.71
N GLN A 88 12.47 -11.48 -1.17
CA GLN A 88 12.92 -11.32 0.23
C GLN A 88 14.31 -10.68 0.32
N ASP A 89 14.89 -10.31 -0.82
CA ASP A 89 16.18 -9.61 -0.92
C ASP A 89 16.21 -8.34 -0.08
N ASP A 90 17.42 -7.98 0.35
CA ASP A 90 17.66 -6.82 1.22
C ASP A 90 16.73 -6.83 2.45
N HIS A 91 16.55 -8.03 3.03
CA HIS A 91 15.69 -8.26 4.20
C HIS A 91 14.22 -7.88 3.99
N GLY A 92 13.75 -7.97 2.75
CA GLY A 92 12.41 -7.59 2.30
C GLY A 92 12.25 -6.11 1.95
N LEU A 93 13.31 -5.29 2.10
CA LEU A 93 13.28 -3.89 1.68
C LEU A 93 13.23 -3.76 0.16
N TYR A 94 13.92 -4.64 -0.58
CA TYR A 94 13.94 -4.61 -2.04
C TYR A 94 12.54 -4.63 -2.65
N ALA A 95 11.63 -5.43 -2.08
CA ALA A 95 10.27 -5.57 -2.59
C ALA A 95 9.43 -4.29 -2.47
N ILE A 96 9.80 -3.35 -1.60
CA ILE A 96 8.99 -2.16 -1.26
C ILE A 96 9.74 -0.84 -1.50
N ASP A 97 10.99 -0.90 -1.95
CA ASP A 97 11.88 0.25 -2.16
C ASP A 97 11.51 1.02 -3.44
N ILE A 98 12.00 0.55 -4.60
CA ILE A 98 11.65 1.05 -5.94
C ILE A 98 10.94 -0.09 -6.66
N LEU A 99 9.65 0.08 -6.97
CA LEU A 99 8.78 -0.98 -7.48
C LEU A 99 9.16 -1.43 -8.91
N ASP A 100 9.75 -0.54 -9.71
CA ASP A 100 10.47 -0.90 -10.92
C ASP A 100 11.94 -0.47 -10.87
N PRO A 101 12.87 -1.32 -10.40
CA PRO A 101 14.27 -0.94 -10.25
C PRO A 101 15.08 -1.05 -11.56
N SER A 102 14.45 -0.99 -12.74
CA SER A 102 15.15 -1.04 -14.03
C SER A 102 16.10 0.14 -14.22
N SER A 103 17.20 -0.10 -14.95
CA SER A 103 18.21 0.94 -15.21
C SER A 103 17.62 2.18 -15.89
N PHE A 104 16.63 1.98 -16.76
CA PHE A 104 15.90 3.08 -17.41
C PHE A 104 15.20 3.96 -16.37
N VAL A 105 14.38 3.37 -15.50
CA VAL A 105 13.67 4.09 -14.43
C VAL A 105 14.62 4.88 -13.55
N LYS A 106 15.71 4.24 -13.11
CA LYS A 106 16.70 4.89 -12.25
C LYS A 106 17.39 6.04 -12.96
N CYS A 107 17.64 5.92 -14.26
CA CYS A 107 18.28 6.96 -15.07
C CYS A 107 17.36 8.17 -15.30
N VAL A 108 16.06 7.93 -15.54
CA VAL A 108 15.08 9.01 -15.78
C VAL A 108 14.41 9.53 -14.50
N HIS A 109 14.69 8.90 -13.36
CA HIS A 109 14.11 9.18 -12.06
C HIS A 109 12.57 9.25 -12.11
N LEU A 110 11.94 8.16 -12.57
CA LEU A 110 10.48 8.08 -12.59
C LEU A 110 9.95 7.89 -11.16
N SER A 111 9.76 9.01 -10.44
CA SER A 111 9.34 9.07 -9.03
C SER A 111 8.06 8.26 -8.74
N ASN A 112 7.19 8.09 -9.75
CA ASN A 112 5.98 7.27 -9.66
C ASN A 112 6.23 5.80 -9.29
N VAL A 113 7.45 5.27 -9.34
CA VAL A 113 7.74 3.90 -8.86
C VAL A 113 8.63 3.85 -7.63
N TYR A 114 9.05 5.00 -7.12
CA TYR A 114 9.74 5.11 -5.84
C TYR A 114 8.67 5.03 -4.75
N HIS A 115 8.74 4.00 -3.89
CA HIS A 115 7.71 3.73 -2.89
C HIS A 115 8.18 4.05 -1.49
N PHE A 116 8.96 3.17 -0.84
CA PHE A 116 9.61 3.48 0.44
C PHE A 116 11.03 4.05 0.29
N HIS A 117 11.52 4.24 -0.93
CA HIS A 117 12.91 4.64 -1.20
C HIS A 117 13.42 5.79 -0.33
N ASP A 118 12.75 6.94 -0.39
CA ASP A 118 13.19 8.13 0.34
C ASP A 118 13.09 7.93 1.87
N MET A 119 12.12 7.16 2.34
CA MET A 119 11.99 6.80 3.75
C MET A 119 13.10 5.86 4.22
N ILE A 120 13.47 4.88 3.38
CA ILE A 120 14.58 3.97 3.65
C ILE A 120 15.88 4.77 3.73
N ASP A 121 16.13 5.66 2.77
CA ASP A 121 17.32 6.52 2.75
C ASP A 121 17.35 7.46 3.96
N MET A 122 16.22 8.06 4.32
CA MET A 122 16.09 8.88 5.53
C MET A 122 16.42 8.08 6.79
N LEU A 123 15.88 6.87 6.96
CA LEU A 123 16.14 6.02 8.12
C LEU A 123 17.60 5.58 8.17
N VAL A 124 18.20 5.19 7.04
CA VAL A 124 19.63 4.87 6.94
C VAL A 124 20.48 6.07 7.35
N GLY A 125 20.13 7.28 6.88
CA GLY A 125 20.75 8.54 7.30
C GLY A 125 20.63 8.83 8.80
N CYS A 126 19.59 8.31 9.46
CA CYS A 126 19.39 8.39 10.91
C CYS A 126 20.19 7.33 11.71
N GLY A 127 20.97 6.49 11.03
CA GLY A 127 21.82 5.45 11.62
C GLY A 127 21.18 4.06 11.68
N TYR A 128 20.03 3.86 11.04
CA TYR A 128 19.45 2.53 10.89
C TYR A 128 20.26 1.66 9.91
N LYS A 129 20.32 0.36 10.16
CA LYS A 129 21.09 -0.59 9.35
C LYS A 129 20.18 -1.68 8.80
N LYS A 130 20.13 -1.79 7.48
CA LYS A 130 19.40 -2.85 6.78
C LYS A 130 19.82 -4.22 7.31
N GLY A 131 18.85 -5.07 7.66
CA GLY A 131 19.10 -6.41 8.19
C GLY A 131 19.50 -6.51 9.66
N SER A 132 19.68 -5.40 10.36
CA SER A 132 19.95 -5.38 11.80
C SER A 132 18.94 -4.54 12.57
N THR A 133 18.59 -3.35 12.08
CA THR A 133 17.59 -2.46 12.69
C THR A 133 16.57 -1.92 11.69
N LEU A 134 16.69 -2.23 10.40
CA LEU A 134 15.73 -1.84 9.36
C LEU A 134 15.37 -3.04 8.48
N PHE A 135 14.08 -3.27 8.34
CA PHE A 135 13.51 -4.41 7.64
C PHE A 135 12.30 -3.99 6.81
N GLY A 136 12.01 -4.76 5.76
CA GLY A 136 10.82 -4.56 4.92
C GLY A 136 9.94 -5.78 4.89
N TYR A 137 8.64 -5.54 4.73
CA TYR A 137 7.63 -6.56 4.51
C TYR A 137 6.68 -6.16 3.39
N GLY A 138 6.98 -6.69 2.21
CA GLY A 138 6.02 -6.79 1.11
C GLY A 138 5.27 -8.12 1.15
N TYR A 139 4.06 -8.14 0.60
CA TYR A 139 3.20 -9.32 0.53
C TYR A 139 2.42 -9.33 -0.80
N ASP A 140 1.79 -10.46 -1.13
CA ASP A 140 0.93 -10.55 -2.30
C ASP A 140 -0.36 -9.75 -2.04
N PHE A 141 -0.36 -8.52 -2.52
CA PHE A 141 -1.45 -7.56 -2.31
C PHE A 141 -2.78 -7.97 -2.96
N ARG A 142 -2.80 -9.03 -3.78
CA ARG A 142 -4.04 -9.57 -4.37
C ARG A 142 -4.88 -10.29 -3.31
N GLN A 143 -4.20 -10.89 -2.33
CA GLN A 143 -4.82 -11.75 -1.33
C GLN A 143 -5.47 -10.94 -0.19
N SER A 144 -6.26 -11.64 0.62
CA SER A 144 -6.86 -11.09 1.84
C SER A 144 -5.81 -10.64 2.85
N ASN A 145 -6.08 -9.55 3.58
CA ASN A 145 -5.24 -9.05 4.66
C ASN A 145 -5.08 -10.03 5.83
N ARG A 146 -5.92 -11.07 5.91
CA ARG A 146 -5.84 -12.14 6.92
C ARG A 146 -5.52 -13.51 6.33
N ILE A 147 -5.01 -13.57 5.10
CA ILE A 147 -4.61 -14.84 4.49
C ILE A 147 -3.41 -15.42 5.24
N ASP A 148 -3.37 -16.75 5.41
CA ASP A 148 -2.34 -17.43 6.19
C ASP A 148 -0.92 -17.10 5.72
N GLN A 149 -0.69 -17.00 4.40
CA GLN A 149 0.61 -16.62 3.86
C GLN A 149 1.10 -15.25 4.38
N ALA A 150 0.22 -14.25 4.39
CA ALA A 150 0.56 -12.90 4.83
C ALA A 150 0.70 -12.81 6.36
N MET A 151 -0.12 -13.54 7.12
CA MET A 151 -0.05 -13.57 8.58
C MET A 151 1.20 -14.32 9.07
N ASN A 152 1.46 -15.52 8.54
CA ASN A 152 2.64 -16.29 8.89
C ASN A 152 3.92 -15.58 8.44
N GLY A 153 3.93 -14.99 7.24
CA GLY A 153 5.07 -14.20 6.76
C GLY A 153 5.39 -13.00 7.65
N LEU A 154 4.38 -12.28 8.14
CA LEU A 154 4.59 -11.14 9.05
C LEU A 154 5.11 -11.62 10.41
N LYS A 155 4.57 -12.72 10.93
CA LYS A 155 5.07 -13.35 12.17
C LYS A 155 6.55 -13.73 12.05
N ASP A 156 6.92 -14.41 10.97
CA ASP A 156 8.29 -14.85 10.73
C ASP A 156 9.24 -13.64 10.55
N LYS A 157 8.78 -12.59 9.87
CA LYS A 157 9.55 -11.34 9.71
C LYS A 157 9.78 -10.63 11.05
N LEU A 158 8.75 -10.58 11.92
CA LEU A 158 8.88 -10.00 13.27
C LEU A 158 9.85 -10.79 14.14
N ASP A 159 9.78 -12.12 14.11
CA ASP A 159 10.72 -12.97 14.86
C ASP A 159 12.17 -12.80 14.36
N ALA A 160 12.38 -12.83 13.04
CA ALA A 160 13.69 -12.62 12.45
C ALA A 160 14.27 -11.23 12.79
N ALA A 161 13.44 -10.18 12.70
CA ALA A 161 13.84 -8.82 13.07
C ALA A 161 14.19 -8.73 14.57
N TYR A 162 13.36 -9.31 15.44
CA TYR A 162 13.60 -9.33 16.89
C TYR A 162 14.94 -9.97 17.24
N LEU A 163 15.26 -11.12 16.64
CA LEU A 163 16.53 -11.81 16.84
C LEU A 163 17.71 -11.01 16.28
N ALA A 164 17.60 -10.49 15.06
CA ALA A 164 18.66 -9.70 14.41
C ALA A 164 18.95 -8.37 15.13
N SER A 165 17.99 -7.85 15.89
CA SER A 165 18.12 -6.63 16.69
C SER A 165 18.49 -6.85 18.15
N GLY A 166 18.92 -8.06 18.52
CA GLY A 166 19.37 -8.39 19.88
C GLY A 166 18.24 -8.52 20.91
N GLY A 167 17.03 -8.90 20.47
CA GLY A 167 15.86 -9.08 21.34
C GLY A 167 15.13 -7.78 21.67
N ARG A 168 15.31 -6.73 20.87
CA ARG A 168 14.57 -5.48 21.01
C ARG A 168 13.26 -5.52 20.26
N LYS A 169 12.22 -4.94 20.85
CA LYS A 169 10.91 -4.83 20.24
C LYS A 169 10.95 -3.90 19.02
N ILE A 170 10.12 -4.20 18.02
CA ILE A 170 10.07 -3.54 16.72
C ILE A 170 9.04 -2.42 16.69
N ASN A 171 9.40 -1.31 16.07
CA ASN A 171 8.50 -0.24 15.66
C ASN A 171 8.00 -0.53 14.23
N ILE A 172 6.70 -0.72 14.06
CA ILE A 172 6.10 -0.95 12.74
C ILE A 172 5.74 0.39 12.11
N ILE A 173 6.09 0.60 10.85
CA ILE A 173 5.58 1.69 10.02
C ILE A 173 4.83 1.08 8.85
N SER A 174 3.52 1.28 8.77
CA SER A 174 2.68 0.71 7.72
C SER A 174 2.09 1.79 6.84
N HIS A 175 2.00 1.54 5.53
CA HIS A 175 1.35 2.44 4.58
C HIS A 175 0.05 1.84 4.03
N SER A 176 -0.99 2.68 3.88
CA SER A 176 -2.23 2.34 3.19
C SER A 176 -2.84 1.03 3.72
N MET A 177 -3.22 0.10 2.83
CA MET A 177 -3.77 -1.21 3.20
C MET A 177 -2.86 -2.04 4.13
N GLY A 178 -1.55 -1.78 4.15
CA GLY A 178 -0.64 -2.42 5.11
C GLY A 178 -1.02 -2.16 6.56
N GLY A 179 -1.68 -1.04 6.86
CA GLY A 179 -2.25 -0.79 8.18
C GLY A 179 -3.40 -1.74 8.51
N LEU A 180 -4.25 -2.10 7.54
CA LEU A 180 -5.32 -3.09 7.73
C LEU A 180 -4.76 -4.50 7.92
N LEU A 181 -3.68 -4.86 7.21
CA LEU A 181 -2.95 -6.10 7.44
C LEU A 181 -2.41 -6.17 8.86
N VAL A 182 -1.78 -5.10 9.34
CA VAL A 182 -1.29 -4.99 10.73
C VAL A 182 -2.44 -5.09 11.73
N THR A 183 -3.59 -4.45 11.47
CA THR A 183 -4.80 -4.60 12.30
C THR A 183 -5.29 -6.05 12.35
N CYS A 184 -5.37 -6.74 11.20
CA CYS A 184 -5.77 -8.15 11.14
C CYS A 184 -4.81 -9.02 11.95
N PHE A 185 -3.50 -8.83 11.74
CA PHE A 185 -2.47 -9.57 12.45
C PHE A 185 -2.53 -9.34 13.97
N MET A 186 -2.69 -8.08 14.40
CA MET A 186 -2.83 -7.72 15.81
C MET A 186 -4.06 -8.39 16.45
N SER A 187 -5.18 -8.43 15.73
CA SER A 187 -6.44 -9.03 16.20
C SER A 187 -6.35 -10.56 16.30
N LEU A 188 -5.71 -11.21 15.32
CA LEU A 188 -5.59 -12.68 15.25
C LEU A 188 -4.43 -13.25 16.06
N HIS A 189 -3.37 -12.47 16.27
CA HIS A 189 -2.11 -12.89 16.91
C HIS A 189 -1.64 -11.87 17.97
N ALA A 190 -2.56 -11.46 18.85
CA ALA A 190 -2.32 -10.43 19.85
C ALA A 190 -1.14 -10.73 20.79
N ASP A 191 -0.90 -11.99 21.14
CA ASP A 191 0.22 -12.43 21.96
C ASP A 191 1.56 -12.22 21.26
N VAL A 192 1.63 -12.60 19.97
CA VAL A 192 2.79 -12.40 19.10
C VAL A 192 3.04 -10.91 18.89
N PHE A 193 1.99 -10.14 18.61
CA PHE A 193 2.09 -8.69 18.45
C PHE A 193 2.62 -8.02 19.72
N THR A 194 2.08 -8.38 20.89
CA THR A 194 2.53 -7.85 22.19
C THR A 194 3.98 -8.24 22.52
N LYS A 195 4.40 -9.44 22.12
CA LYS A 195 5.78 -9.92 22.33
C LYS A 195 6.77 -9.09 21.51
N TYR A 196 6.49 -8.88 20.24
CA TYR A 196 7.48 -8.33 19.30
C TYR A 196 7.35 -6.82 19.07
N VAL A 197 6.18 -6.22 19.20
CA VAL A 197 5.93 -4.83 18.78
C VAL A 197 6.04 -3.86 19.97
N ASN A 198 6.66 -2.72 19.73
CA ASN A 198 6.82 -1.59 20.65
C ASN A 198 5.89 -0.43 20.29
N LYS A 199 5.89 -0.05 19.02
CA LYS A 199 5.11 1.08 18.48
C LYS A 199 4.57 0.72 17.11
N TRP A 200 3.47 1.36 16.75
CA TRP A 200 2.93 1.29 15.40
C TRP A 200 2.60 2.69 14.88
N ILE A 201 3.18 3.03 13.74
CA ILE A 201 2.92 4.26 12.99
C ILE A 201 2.17 3.88 11.71
N ALA A 202 0.89 4.24 11.62
CA ALA A 202 0.10 4.08 10.41
C ALA A 202 0.15 5.35 9.55
N ILE A 203 0.40 5.20 8.26
CA ILE A 203 0.43 6.28 7.28
C ILE A 203 -0.65 6.02 6.24
N ALA A 204 -1.61 6.94 6.11
CA ALA A 204 -2.68 6.92 5.13
C ALA A 204 -3.51 5.61 5.12
N CYS A 205 -3.68 4.97 6.27
CA CYS A 205 -4.41 3.70 6.36
C CYS A 205 -5.92 3.94 6.14
N PRO A 206 -6.58 3.28 5.17
CA PRO A 206 -8.02 3.40 4.93
C PRO A 206 -8.82 2.57 5.93
N PHE A 207 -8.81 2.94 7.22
CA PHE A 207 -9.46 2.17 8.28
C PHE A 207 -10.94 1.84 7.97
N GLN A 208 -11.66 2.73 7.31
CA GLN A 208 -13.07 2.55 6.93
C GLN A 208 -13.28 2.31 5.42
N GLY A 209 -12.20 2.09 4.67
CA GLY A 209 -12.23 1.94 3.22
C GLY A 209 -12.00 3.24 2.45
N ALA A 210 -11.94 3.12 1.12
CA ALA A 210 -11.69 4.23 0.19
C ALA A 210 -12.79 4.26 -0.89
N PRO A 211 -13.96 4.86 -0.59
CA PRO A 211 -15.19 4.62 -1.34
C PRO A 211 -15.09 4.84 -2.85
N GLY A 212 -14.68 6.04 -3.29
CA GLY A 212 -14.67 6.38 -4.72
C GLY A 212 -13.68 5.51 -5.49
N SER A 213 -12.42 5.48 -5.03
CA SER A 213 -11.34 4.73 -5.65
C SER A 213 -11.65 3.22 -5.77
N ILE A 214 -12.25 2.62 -4.75
CA ILE A 214 -12.47 1.16 -4.69
C ILE A 214 -13.74 0.74 -5.43
N ASN A 215 -14.83 1.50 -5.29
CA ASN A 215 -16.05 1.23 -6.07
C ASN A 215 -15.75 1.27 -7.57
N ASP A 216 -14.95 2.25 -7.99
CA ASP A 216 -14.57 2.38 -9.38
C ASP A 216 -13.54 1.33 -9.84
N SER A 217 -12.59 0.96 -8.98
CA SER A 217 -11.65 -0.14 -9.27
C SER A 217 -12.39 -1.45 -9.59
N LEU A 218 -13.49 -1.73 -8.88
CA LEU A 218 -14.33 -2.92 -9.13
C LEU A 218 -15.18 -2.81 -10.39
N LEU A 219 -15.55 -1.61 -10.84
CA LEU A 219 -16.44 -1.42 -11.98
C LEU A 219 -15.68 -1.23 -13.29
N THR A 220 -14.68 -0.36 -13.31
CA THR A 220 -13.98 0.02 -14.55
C THR A 220 -12.46 -0.11 -14.46
N GLY A 221 -11.92 -0.40 -13.27
CA GLY A 221 -10.49 -0.62 -13.02
C GLY A 221 -9.78 0.59 -12.46
N VAL A 222 -8.46 0.51 -12.39
CA VAL A 222 -7.61 1.60 -11.90
C VAL A 222 -6.42 1.77 -12.84
N GLN A 223 -5.97 3.01 -12.98
CA GLN A 223 -4.75 3.36 -13.67
C GLN A 223 -3.90 4.20 -12.73
N PHE A 224 -2.63 3.84 -12.56
CA PHE A 224 -1.76 4.45 -11.55
C PHE A 224 -0.97 5.65 -12.08
N VAL A 225 -1.03 5.91 -13.39
CA VAL A 225 -0.31 6.98 -14.09
C VAL A 225 -1.20 7.51 -15.20
N ASP A 226 -1.34 8.84 -15.28
CA ASP A 226 -2.13 9.52 -16.30
C ASP A 226 -1.26 10.01 -17.47
N GLY A 227 -1.87 10.24 -18.63
CA GLY A 227 -1.19 10.81 -19.81
C GLY A 227 -0.36 9.79 -20.61
N PHE A 228 0.67 10.28 -21.33
CA PHE A 228 1.46 9.44 -22.24
C PHE A 228 2.25 8.33 -21.53
N GLU A 229 2.62 8.55 -20.25
CA GLU A 229 3.34 7.54 -19.47
C GLU A 229 2.49 6.30 -19.18
N SER A 230 1.16 6.46 -19.17
CA SER A 230 0.20 5.39 -18.91
C SER A 230 0.29 4.22 -19.91
N PHE A 231 0.77 4.47 -21.14
CA PHE A 231 0.99 3.44 -22.17
C PHE A 231 2.05 2.41 -21.78
N PHE A 232 2.94 2.74 -20.86
CA PHE A 232 3.98 1.83 -20.39
C PHE A 232 3.55 1.02 -19.16
N PHE A 233 2.37 1.29 -18.60
CA PHE A 233 1.82 0.57 -17.47
C PHE A 233 0.71 -0.39 -17.91
N VAL A 234 0.28 -1.24 -16.99
CA VAL A 234 -0.87 -2.13 -17.19
C VAL A 234 -2.11 -1.27 -17.45
N SER A 235 -2.85 -1.60 -18.50
CA SER A 235 -4.06 -0.86 -18.85
C SER A 235 -5.12 -0.98 -17.77
N ARG A 236 -5.97 0.05 -17.66
CA ARG A 236 -7.09 0.09 -16.69
C ARG A 236 -7.97 -1.16 -16.76
N TRP A 237 -8.29 -1.60 -17.97
CA TRP A 237 -9.12 -2.78 -18.21
C TRP A 237 -8.42 -4.09 -17.79
N THR A 238 -7.14 -4.24 -18.14
CA THR A 238 -6.37 -5.42 -17.74
C THR A 238 -6.21 -5.50 -16.23
N MET A 239 -6.08 -4.34 -15.56
CA MET A 239 -6.09 -4.25 -14.12
C MET A 239 -7.45 -4.61 -13.54
N HIS A 240 -8.55 -4.06 -14.09
CA HIS A 240 -9.92 -4.42 -13.70
C HIS A 240 -10.13 -5.94 -13.69
N GLN A 241 -9.73 -6.63 -14.77
CA GLN A 241 -9.88 -8.08 -14.91
C GLN A 241 -9.10 -8.88 -13.84
N LEU A 242 -8.04 -8.32 -13.25
CA LEU A 242 -7.40 -8.89 -12.07
C LEU A 242 -8.17 -8.54 -10.78
N LEU A 243 -8.49 -7.25 -10.60
CA LEU A 243 -8.98 -6.70 -9.33
C LEU A 243 -10.34 -7.25 -8.90
N VAL A 244 -11.22 -7.61 -9.84
CA VAL A 244 -12.53 -8.22 -9.55
C VAL A 244 -12.39 -9.54 -8.79
N GLU A 245 -11.25 -10.22 -8.92
CA GLU A 245 -10.94 -11.51 -8.28
C GLU A 245 -9.95 -11.38 -7.10
N CYS A 246 -9.67 -10.16 -6.63
CA CYS A 246 -8.74 -9.90 -5.52
C CYS A 246 -9.47 -9.56 -4.21
N PRO A 247 -9.39 -10.40 -3.15
CA PRO A 247 -9.96 -10.09 -1.83
C PRO A 247 -9.54 -8.74 -1.23
N SER A 248 -8.33 -8.28 -1.50
CA SER A 248 -7.85 -6.99 -1.01
C SER A 248 -8.74 -5.81 -1.42
N ILE A 249 -9.31 -5.85 -2.63
CA ILE A 249 -10.17 -4.78 -3.14
C ILE A 249 -11.51 -4.76 -2.38
N TYR A 250 -12.08 -5.94 -2.13
CA TYR A 250 -13.33 -6.06 -1.37
C TYR A 250 -13.15 -5.65 0.10
N GLU A 251 -11.97 -5.88 0.68
CA GLU A 251 -11.65 -5.47 2.06
C GLU A 251 -11.48 -3.95 2.22
N LEU A 252 -11.24 -3.25 1.11
CA LEU A 252 -11.15 -1.78 1.03
C LEU A 252 -12.46 -1.10 0.67
N LEU A 253 -13.54 -1.86 0.41
CA LEU A 253 -14.88 -1.31 0.21
C LEU A 253 -15.29 -0.43 1.40
N PRO A 254 -16.10 0.61 1.16
CA PRO A 254 -16.54 1.51 2.22
C PRO A 254 -17.32 0.74 3.30
N ASN A 255 -16.94 0.92 4.57
CA ASN A 255 -17.57 0.20 5.68
C ASN A 255 -19.06 0.60 5.81
N PRO A 256 -20.02 -0.33 5.63
CA PRO A 256 -21.45 -0.04 5.75
C PRO A 256 -21.92 0.24 7.17
N ASN A 257 -21.14 -0.18 8.18
CA ASN A 257 -21.45 0.04 9.60
C ASN A 257 -20.81 1.33 10.15
N PHE A 258 -19.92 1.95 9.39
CA PHE A 258 -19.30 3.21 9.79
C PHE A 258 -20.26 4.38 9.58
N GLN A 259 -20.30 5.30 10.56
CA GLN A 259 -21.15 6.47 10.54
C GLN A 259 -20.49 7.61 9.76
N TRP A 260 -20.43 7.47 8.43
CA TRP A 260 -19.96 8.52 7.54
C TRP A 260 -20.79 9.80 7.70
N ARG A 261 -20.13 10.97 7.74
CA ARG A 261 -20.80 12.29 7.72
C ARG A 261 -21.73 12.44 6.52
N LYS A 262 -21.24 12.05 5.35
CA LYS A 262 -22.02 11.87 4.12
C LYS A 262 -21.84 10.42 3.70
N LYS A 263 -22.91 9.69 3.46
CA LYS A 263 -22.79 8.32 2.94
C LYS A 263 -22.30 8.37 1.49
N PRO A 264 -21.23 7.65 1.13
CA PRO A 264 -20.78 7.59 -0.25
C PRO A 264 -21.81 6.82 -1.09
N GLU A 265 -21.95 7.24 -2.34
CA GLU A 265 -22.90 6.67 -3.29
C GLU A 265 -22.26 6.45 -4.67
N ILE A 266 -22.82 5.50 -5.42
CA ILE A 266 -22.58 5.36 -6.85
C ILE A 266 -23.81 5.91 -7.56
N ARG A 267 -23.60 6.82 -8.51
CA ARG A 267 -24.65 7.45 -9.31
C ARG A 267 -24.55 7.00 -10.75
N VAL A 268 -25.69 6.75 -11.38
CA VAL A 268 -25.73 6.29 -12.77
C VAL A 268 -26.81 7.07 -13.50
N TRP A 269 -26.45 7.74 -14.59
CA TRP A 269 -27.42 8.29 -15.53
C TRP A 269 -28.03 7.13 -16.31
N ARG A 270 -29.32 6.88 -16.15
CA ARG A 270 -30.04 5.73 -16.70
C ARG A 270 -31.03 6.19 -17.75
N LYS A 271 -31.08 5.47 -18.86
CA LYS A 271 -32.12 5.65 -19.86
C LYS A 271 -33.27 4.71 -19.55
N MET A 272 -34.42 5.29 -19.27
CA MET A 272 -35.66 4.57 -19.01
C MET A 272 -36.62 4.79 -20.19
N SER A 273 -37.48 3.81 -20.44
CA SER A 273 -38.60 3.98 -21.37
C SER A 273 -39.88 3.98 -20.55
N GLN A 274 -40.57 5.12 -20.53
CA GLN A 274 -41.88 5.27 -19.91
C GLN A 274 -42.85 5.76 -20.99
N ASP A 275 -43.94 5.02 -21.19
CA ASP A 275 -45.00 5.36 -22.14
C ASP A 275 -44.53 5.61 -23.60
N GLY A 276 -43.41 5.01 -24.00
CA GLY A 276 -42.84 5.12 -25.34
C GLY A 276 -41.89 6.32 -25.54
N GLU A 277 -41.72 7.18 -24.53
CA GLU A 277 -40.73 8.26 -24.52
C GLU A 277 -39.46 7.82 -23.76
N ALA A 278 -38.31 8.27 -24.25
CA ALA A 278 -37.03 8.03 -23.60
C ALA A 278 -36.82 9.10 -22.52
N LEU A 279 -36.82 8.69 -21.26
CA LEU A 279 -36.54 9.53 -20.10
C LEU A 279 -35.13 9.23 -19.59
N VAL A 280 -34.42 10.27 -19.15
CA VAL A 280 -33.09 10.14 -18.56
C VAL A 280 -33.15 10.57 -17.10
N GLU A 281 -32.78 9.67 -16.19
CA GLU A 281 -32.80 9.90 -14.74
C GLU A 281 -31.46 9.55 -14.10
N LEU A 282 -31.10 10.26 -13.03
CA LEU A 282 -29.93 9.95 -12.23
C LEU A 282 -30.33 9.05 -11.05
N GLU A 283 -29.97 7.77 -11.13
CA GLU A 283 -30.18 6.82 -10.04
C GLU A 283 -29.00 6.87 -9.06
N SER A 284 -29.29 6.84 -7.75
CA SER A 284 -28.29 6.76 -6.67
C SER A 284 -28.33 5.38 -6.00
N TYR A 285 -27.15 4.79 -5.82
CA TYR A 285 -26.92 3.52 -5.16
C TYR A 285 -26.07 3.75 -3.91
N GLY A 286 -26.66 3.56 -2.73
CA GLY A 286 -25.95 3.64 -1.46
C GLY A 286 -25.06 2.41 -1.21
N LEU A 287 -24.51 2.33 0.01
CA LEU A 287 -23.54 1.28 0.41
C LEU A 287 -24.06 -0.15 0.27
N LYS A 288 -25.36 -0.39 0.43
CA LYS A 288 -25.96 -1.73 0.31
C LYS A 288 -26.47 -1.98 -1.10
N GLU A 289 -27.07 -0.95 -1.69
CA GLU A 289 -27.63 -0.98 -3.04
C GLU A 289 -26.53 -1.12 -4.10
N SER A 290 -25.31 -0.64 -3.82
CA SER A 290 -24.14 -0.80 -4.70
C SER A 290 -23.78 -2.26 -4.96
N LEU A 291 -24.08 -3.18 -4.03
CA LEU A 291 -23.85 -4.62 -4.25
C LEU A 291 -24.70 -5.15 -5.42
N ILE A 292 -25.96 -4.71 -5.49
CA ILE A 292 -26.87 -5.06 -6.59
C ILE A 292 -26.36 -4.45 -7.90
N LEU A 293 -25.81 -3.23 -7.84
CA LEU A 293 -25.20 -2.59 -9.00
C LEU A 293 -23.99 -3.39 -9.50
N PHE A 294 -23.08 -3.81 -8.63
CA PHE A 294 -21.92 -4.63 -9.00
C PHE A 294 -22.34 -5.94 -9.65
N GLU A 295 -23.31 -6.66 -9.07
CA GLU A 295 -23.84 -7.90 -9.64
C GLU A 295 -24.37 -7.70 -11.07
N LYS A 296 -25.10 -6.61 -11.31
CA LYS A 296 -25.66 -6.30 -12.63
C LYS A 296 -24.59 -5.84 -13.63
N ALA A 297 -23.68 -4.97 -13.20
CA ALA A 297 -22.62 -4.43 -14.05
C ALA A 297 -21.62 -5.51 -14.46
N LEU A 298 -21.24 -6.40 -13.54
CA LEU A 298 -20.27 -7.45 -13.80
C LEU A 298 -20.89 -8.74 -14.33
N LYS A 299 -22.21 -8.80 -14.52
CA LYS A 299 -22.94 -10.01 -14.93
C LYS A 299 -22.39 -10.67 -16.20
N LYS A 300 -21.97 -9.85 -17.16
CA LYS A 300 -21.43 -10.28 -18.46
C LYS A 300 -19.91 -10.05 -18.56
N ASN A 301 -19.26 -9.75 -17.43
CA ASN A 301 -17.85 -9.43 -17.43
C ASN A 301 -17.03 -10.70 -17.67
N GLU A 302 -16.06 -10.60 -18.56
CA GLU A 302 -15.26 -11.73 -19.01
C GLU A 302 -13.85 -11.31 -19.41
N MET A 303 -12.97 -12.31 -19.49
CA MET A 303 -11.59 -12.16 -19.90
C MET A 303 -11.22 -13.27 -20.87
N ASP A 304 -10.57 -12.92 -21.98
CA ASP A 304 -9.96 -13.89 -22.88
C ASP A 304 -8.56 -14.24 -22.36
N TYR A 305 -8.39 -15.50 -21.96
CA TYR A 305 -7.10 -16.06 -21.60
C TYR A 305 -6.73 -17.19 -22.56
N ASN A 306 -5.76 -16.92 -23.45
CA ASN A 306 -5.28 -17.86 -24.47
C ASN A 306 -6.41 -18.43 -25.36
N GLY A 307 -7.39 -17.60 -25.74
CA GLY A 307 -8.54 -18.00 -26.55
C GLY A 307 -9.64 -18.71 -25.78
N VAL A 308 -9.55 -18.78 -24.45
CA VAL A 308 -10.60 -19.29 -23.56
C VAL A 308 -11.23 -18.13 -22.82
N THR A 309 -12.54 -17.99 -22.94
CA THR A 309 -13.33 -17.02 -22.18
C THR A 309 -13.46 -17.48 -20.73
N VAL A 310 -13.01 -16.63 -19.80
CA VAL A 310 -13.14 -16.79 -18.35
C VAL A 310 -14.13 -15.74 -17.84
N ALA A 311 -15.22 -16.18 -17.21
CA ALA A 311 -16.19 -15.27 -16.62
C ALA A 311 -15.63 -14.65 -15.32
N LEU A 312 -15.82 -13.34 -15.15
CA LEU A 312 -15.37 -12.56 -13.99
C LEU A 312 -16.54 -11.76 -13.37
N PRO A 313 -17.60 -12.45 -12.90
CA PRO A 313 -18.74 -11.79 -12.28
C PRO A 313 -18.35 -11.19 -10.93
N PHE A 314 -19.22 -10.34 -10.38
CA PHE A 314 -19.06 -9.90 -9.00
C PHE A 314 -19.01 -11.10 -8.04
N ASN A 315 -17.93 -11.22 -7.27
CA ASN A 315 -17.64 -12.45 -6.55
C ASN A 315 -18.15 -12.40 -5.10
N ILE A 316 -19.34 -12.97 -4.89
CA ILE A 316 -20.00 -13.03 -3.58
C ILE A 316 -19.19 -13.82 -2.55
N SER A 317 -18.39 -14.80 -2.97
CA SER A 317 -17.53 -15.56 -2.05
C SER A 317 -16.44 -14.66 -1.46
N ILE A 318 -15.84 -13.80 -2.29
CA ILE A 318 -14.87 -12.80 -1.83
C ILE A 318 -15.54 -11.78 -0.91
N LEU A 319 -16.74 -11.28 -1.27
CA LEU A 319 -17.49 -10.34 -0.43
C LEU A 319 -17.77 -10.91 0.98
N ASN A 320 -18.18 -12.18 1.05
CA ASN A 320 -18.40 -12.88 2.33
C ASN A 320 -17.10 -12.99 3.13
N TRP A 321 -15.99 -13.31 2.46
CA TRP A 321 -14.68 -13.37 3.11
C TRP A 321 -14.24 -12.01 3.67
N ALA A 322 -14.38 -10.95 2.87
CA ALA A 322 -14.05 -9.57 3.22
C ALA A 322 -14.95 -9.05 4.37
N THR A 323 -16.22 -9.46 4.42
CA THR A 323 -17.12 -9.17 5.55
C THR A 323 -16.59 -9.78 6.84
N GLY A 324 -16.08 -11.02 6.80
CA GLY A 324 -15.41 -11.63 7.96
C GLY A 324 -14.13 -10.88 8.36
N THR A 325 -13.33 -10.43 7.39
CA THR A 325 -12.14 -9.59 7.65
C THR A 325 -12.53 -8.26 8.30
N ARG A 326 -13.63 -7.63 7.85
CA ARG A 326 -14.16 -6.41 8.45
C ARG A 326 -14.54 -6.59 9.91
N GLN A 327 -15.17 -7.72 10.28
CA GLN A 327 -15.48 -8.02 11.68
C GLN A 327 -14.23 -8.13 12.56
N ILE A 328 -13.15 -8.71 12.03
CA ILE A 328 -11.85 -8.81 12.72
C ILE A 328 -11.23 -7.42 12.93
N ILE A 329 -11.32 -6.55 11.92
CA ILE A 329 -10.82 -5.18 11.96
C ILE A 329 -11.62 -4.34 12.97
N ASP A 330 -12.95 -4.38 12.89
CA ASP A 330 -13.84 -3.62 13.77
C ASP A 330 -13.74 -4.08 15.24
N GLY A 331 -13.40 -5.36 15.47
CA GLY A 331 -13.17 -5.92 16.80
C GLY A 331 -11.75 -5.77 17.33
N ALA A 332 -10.81 -5.25 16.54
CA ALA A 332 -9.41 -5.19 16.91
C ALA A 332 -9.17 -4.19 18.05
N GLN A 333 -8.35 -4.58 19.03
CA GLN A 333 -7.96 -3.73 20.15
C GLN A 333 -6.44 -3.64 20.23
N LEU A 334 -5.92 -2.42 20.37
CA LEU A 334 -4.50 -2.20 20.59
C LEU A 334 -4.08 -2.78 21.95
N PRO A 335 -3.10 -3.70 22.02
CA PRO A 335 -2.62 -4.22 23.29
C PRO A 335 -2.03 -3.13 24.18
N LYS A 336 -2.20 -3.30 25.50
CA LYS A 336 -1.69 -2.32 26.49
C LYS A 336 -0.17 -2.17 26.39
N GLY A 337 0.31 -0.93 26.43
CA GLY A 337 1.73 -0.60 26.43
C GLY A 337 2.38 -0.56 25.05
N ILE A 338 1.58 -0.56 23.98
CA ILE A 338 2.04 -0.29 22.61
C ILE A 338 1.58 1.11 22.23
N ASP A 339 2.52 1.98 21.83
CA ASP A 339 2.16 3.32 21.36
C ASP A 339 1.68 3.26 19.91
N PHE A 340 0.56 3.93 19.62
CA PHE A 340 0.04 4.06 18.27
C PHE A 340 0.06 5.52 17.80
N TYR A 341 0.49 5.73 16.56
CA TYR A 341 0.53 7.02 15.89
C TYR A 341 -0.13 6.91 14.52
N ASN A 342 -0.81 7.97 14.11
CA ASN A 342 -1.51 8.00 12.83
C ASN A 342 -1.14 9.26 12.04
N ILE A 343 -0.67 9.09 10.82
CA ILE A 343 -0.47 10.15 9.83
C ILE A 343 -1.51 9.95 8.74
N TYR A 344 -2.29 10.99 8.48
CA TYR A 344 -3.29 10.97 7.41
C TYR A 344 -3.10 12.17 6.48
N GLY A 345 -3.33 11.98 5.18
CA GLY A 345 -3.28 13.08 4.24
C GLY A 345 -4.54 13.93 4.28
N THR A 346 -4.41 15.18 3.87
CA THR A 346 -5.46 16.20 3.89
C THR A 346 -5.28 17.13 2.69
N THR A 347 -6.26 17.96 2.38
CA THR A 347 -6.26 19.05 1.38
C THR A 347 -6.21 18.62 -0.09
N PHE A 348 -6.27 17.32 -0.38
CA PHE A 348 -6.39 16.80 -1.74
C PHE A 348 -7.81 16.34 -2.00
N ASP A 349 -8.32 16.70 -3.18
CA ASP A 349 -9.60 16.22 -3.69
C ASP A 349 -9.56 14.70 -3.80
N THR A 350 -10.34 14.03 -2.97
CA THR A 350 -10.34 12.57 -2.85
C THR A 350 -11.63 11.97 -3.34
N PRO A 351 -11.61 11.07 -4.35
CA PRO A 351 -12.81 10.44 -4.89
C PRO A 351 -13.67 9.81 -3.79
N PHE A 352 -14.93 10.22 -3.73
CA PHE A 352 -15.87 9.79 -2.70
C PHE A 352 -17.13 9.18 -3.29
N ASP A 353 -17.84 9.93 -4.13
CA ASP A 353 -18.93 9.39 -4.94
C ASP A 353 -18.42 9.16 -6.36
N VAL A 354 -18.99 8.15 -7.03
CA VAL A 354 -18.67 7.83 -8.42
C VAL A 354 -19.92 7.99 -9.27
N CYS A 355 -19.80 8.61 -10.43
CA CYS A 355 -20.89 8.84 -11.37
C CYS A 355 -20.56 8.24 -12.74
N TYR A 356 -21.51 7.52 -13.33
CA TYR A 356 -21.37 6.90 -14.65
C TYR A 356 -22.44 7.38 -15.63
N GLY A 357 -22.03 7.57 -16.89
CA GLY A 357 -22.87 8.14 -17.94
C GLY A 357 -23.09 9.65 -17.76
N SER A 358 -23.91 10.22 -18.64
CA SER A 358 -24.33 11.63 -18.57
C SER A 358 -25.78 11.77 -19.04
N GLU A 359 -26.37 12.95 -18.87
CA GLU A 359 -27.71 13.25 -19.40
C GLU A 359 -27.78 13.04 -20.94
N THR A 360 -26.69 13.32 -21.65
CA THR A 360 -26.59 13.16 -23.12
C THR A 360 -26.16 11.76 -23.56
N ASN A 361 -25.48 11.01 -22.70
CA ASN A 361 -25.05 9.64 -22.95
C ASN A 361 -25.36 8.74 -21.74
N PRO A 362 -26.64 8.45 -21.48
CA PRO A 362 -27.07 7.63 -20.36
C PRO A 362 -26.77 6.15 -20.59
N ILE A 363 -26.63 5.40 -19.50
CA ILE A 363 -26.43 3.96 -19.48
C ILE A 363 -27.76 3.23 -19.69
N GLU A 364 -27.83 2.40 -20.73
CA GLU A 364 -29.01 1.55 -21.02
C GLU A 364 -28.88 0.20 -20.29
N ASP A 365 -27.84 -0.58 -20.59
CA ASP A 365 -27.49 -1.80 -19.87
C ASP A 365 -26.45 -1.48 -18.78
N LEU A 366 -26.69 -1.91 -17.54
CA LEU A 366 -25.74 -1.68 -16.45
C LEU A 366 -24.40 -2.37 -16.69
N SER A 367 -24.34 -3.40 -17.55
CA SER A 367 -23.06 -3.99 -17.95
C SER A 367 -22.15 -3.01 -18.68
N ASP A 368 -22.72 -1.99 -19.32
CA ASP A 368 -21.95 -1.02 -20.11
C ASP A 368 -21.11 -0.09 -19.21
N ILE A 369 -21.43 -0.01 -17.91
CA ILE A 369 -20.67 0.78 -16.92
C ILE A 369 -19.18 0.44 -16.99
N CYS A 370 -18.84 -0.85 -17.12
CA CYS A 370 -17.46 -1.35 -17.11
C CYS A 370 -16.60 -0.78 -18.25
N HIS A 371 -17.23 -0.21 -19.28
CA HIS A 371 -16.58 0.37 -20.45
C HIS A 371 -16.76 1.89 -20.56
N THR A 372 -17.16 2.53 -19.46
CA THR A 372 -17.24 3.99 -19.35
C THR A 372 -16.13 4.56 -18.46
N MET A 373 -15.95 5.88 -18.50
CA MET A 373 -15.10 6.58 -17.55
C MET A 373 -15.95 7.20 -16.44
N PRO A 374 -15.57 7.03 -15.17
CA PRO A 374 -16.26 7.66 -14.05
C PRO A 374 -16.02 9.17 -14.01
N GLU A 375 -17.00 9.89 -13.48
CA GLU A 375 -16.81 11.22 -12.89
C GLU A 375 -16.90 11.11 -11.37
N TYR A 376 -16.10 11.89 -10.65
CA TYR A 376 -16.06 11.84 -9.19
C TYR A 376 -16.61 13.11 -8.55
N ASN A 377 -17.29 12.94 -7.42
CA ASN A 377 -17.35 13.99 -6.41
C ASN A 377 -16.25 13.74 -5.38
N TYR A 378 -15.71 14.82 -4.85
CA TYR A 378 -14.56 14.77 -3.96
C TYR A 378 -14.90 15.18 -2.54
N VAL A 379 -14.14 14.63 -1.60
CA VAL A 379 -14.04 15.11 -0.21
C VAL A 379 -12.58 15.34 0.15
N ASP A 380 -12.34 15.96 1.31
CA ASP A 380 -10.98 16.14 1.83
C ASP A 380 -10.31 14.78 2.12
N GLY A 381 -9.06 14.64 1.69
CA GLY A 381 -8.24 13.46 1.92
C GLY A 381 -6.88 13.60 1.27
N ASP A 382 -6.34 12.49 0.78
CA ASP A 382 -5.01 12.38 0.18
C ASP A 382 -5.04 12.04 -1.32
N GLY A 383 -6.19 12.17 -1.98
CA GLY A 383 -6.40 11.78 -3.38
C GLY A 383 -6.74 10.30 -3.56
N THR A 384 -6.72 9.48 -2.50
CA THR A 384 -7.16 8.07 -2.54
C THR A 384 -8.09 7.73 -1.37
N VAL A 385 -7.69 8.11 -0.15
CA VAL A 385 -8.36 7.79 1.10
C VAL A 385 -8.93 9.07 1.72
N PRO A 386 -10.25 9.13 1.97
CA PRO A 386 -10.84 10.28 2.66
C PRO A 386 -10.24 10.47 4.05
N THR A 387 -10.01 11.73 4.45
CA THR A 387 -9.51 12.09 5.79
C THR A 387 -10.35 11.46 6.91
N GLU A 388 -11.67 11.40 6.71
CA GLU A 388 -12.61 10.79 7.67
C GLU A 388 -12.34 9.30 7.89
N SER A 389 -12.05 8.56 6.82
CA SER A 389 -11.69 7.13 6.88
C SER A 389 -10.34 6.92 7.55
N ALA A 390 -9.33 7.70 7.15
CA ALA A 390 -7.97 7.56 7.68
C ALA A 390 -7.85 7.88 9.17
N LYS A 391 -8.74 8.73 9.70
CA LYS A 391 -8.79 9.07 11.13
C LYS A 391 -9.60 8.10 11.98
N ALA A 392 -10.46 7.30 11.36
CA ALA A 392 -11.39 6.42 12.05
C ALA A 392 -10.74 5.07 12.40
N ASP A 393 -9.60 5.13 13.09
CA ASP A 393 -8.78 3.99 13.47
C ASP A 393 -9.25 3.26 14.74
N HIS A 394 -10.15 3.88 15.51
CA HIS A 394 -10.72 3.37 16.77
C HIS A 394 -9.73 3.11 17.92
N TYR A 395 -8.46 3.48 17.77
CA TYR A 395 -7.43 3.29 18.80
C TYR A 395 -7.25 4.53 19.67
N GLU A 396 -6.65 4.37 20.84
CA GLU A 396 -6.18 5.51 21.63
C GLU A 396 -4.80 5.92 21.12
N ALA A 397 -4.76 6.65 20.00
CA ALA A 397 -3.49 7.12 19.44
C ALA A 397 -2.84 8.16 20.36
N VAL A 398 -1.52 8.03 20.54
CA VAL A 398 -0.68 9.03 21.20
C VAL A 398 -0.74 10.35 20.45
N GLU A 399 -0.71 10.28 19.11
CA GLU A 399 -0.84 11.45 18.25
C GLU A 399 -1.47 11.09 16.91
N ARG A 400 -2.29 12.00 16.38
CA ARG A 400 -2.79 11.95 15.00
C ARG A 400 -2.45 13.24 14.29
N VAL A 401 -1.79 13.16 13.13
CA VAL A 401 -1.32 14.34 12.41
C VAL A 401 -1.80 14.34 10.97
N GLY A 402 -2.53 15.39 10.61
CA GLY A 402 -2.86 15.69 9.22
C GLY A 402 -1.67 16.32 8.49
N VAL A 403 -1.35 15.81 7.31
CA VAL A 403 -0.32 16.34 6.43
C VAL A 403 -0.94 16.66 5.06
N SER A 404 -0.66 17.86 4.54
CA SER A 404 -1.08 18.26 3.19
C SER A 404 -0.12 17.61 2.19
N ALA A 405 -0.47 16.41 1.72
CA ALA A 405 0.27 15.64 0.72
C ALA A 405 -0.63 14.55 0.13
N GLY A 406 -0.36 14.16 -1.13
CA GLY A 406 -1.04 13.04 -1.77
C GLY A 406 -0.70 11.68 -1.13
N HIS A 407 -1.51 10.66 -1.42
CA HIS A 407 -1.47 9.35 -0.77
C HIS A 407 -0.09 8.69 -0.79
N ARG A 408 0.62 8.80 -1.92
CA ARG A 408 1.99 8.28 -2.08
C ARG A 408 3.06 9.30 -1.71
N GLU A 409 2.79 10.59 -1.90
CA GLU A 409 3.72 11.67 -1.52
C GLU A 409 3.99 11.68 -0.01
N LEU A 410 3.05 11.20 0.81
CA LEU A 410 3.27 11.02 2.25
C LEU A 410 4.50 10.16 2.57
N LEU A 411 4.94 9.27 1.68
CA LEU A 411 6.12 8.43 1.89
C LEU A 411 7.46 9.13 1.61
N CYS A 412 7.44 10.28 0.95
CA CYS A 412 8.63 11.11 0.67
C CYS A 412 8.49 12.53 1.23
N ASN A 413 7.46 12.80 2.04
CA ASN A 413 7.19 14.12 2.58
C ASN A 413 8.09 14.45 3.79
N GLU A 414 8.80 15.57 3.75
CA GLU A 414 9.70 16.01 4.82
C GLU A 414 9.02 16.16 6.19
N LYS A 415 7.78 16.66 6.23
CA LYS A 415 7.02 16.78 7.48
C LYS A 415 6.72 15.39 8.05
N VAL A 416 6.40 14.41 7.20
CA VAL A 416 6.21 13.01 7.63
C VAL A 416 7.52 12.45 8.18
N PHE A 417 8.65 12.72 7.53
CA PHE A 417 9.95 12.30 8.03
C PHE A 417 10.28 12.91 9.39
N ASP A 418 10.02 14.20 9.62
CA ASP A 418 10.23 14.85 10.91
C ASP A 418 9.36 14.23 12.02
N LEU A 419 8.10 13.89 11.71
CA LEU A 419 7.21 13.18 12.62
C LEU A 419 7.76 11.80 12.98
N ILE A 420 8.17 11.01 11.98
CA ILE A 420 8.74 9.68 12.16
C ILE A 420 10.03 9.75 12.99
N LYS A 421 10.95 10.65 12.65
CA LYS A 421 12.20 10.89 13.40
C LYS A 421 11.90 11.19 14.87
N ARG A 422 10.95 12.09 15.14
CA ARG A 422 10.52 12.45 16.49
C ARG A 422 9.95 11.26 17.26
N TRP A 423 9.03 10.50 16.67
CA TRP A 423 8.39 9.36 17.33
C TRP A 423 9.31 8.14 17.51
N LEU A 424 10.35 8.02 16.67
CA LEU A 424 11.43 7.04 16.81
C LEU A 424 12.54 7.50 17.77
N GLY A 425 12.49 8.72 18.32
CA GLY A 425 13.53 9.24 19.21
C GLY A 425 14.87 9.51 18.51
N VAL A 426 14.86 9.79 17.22
CA VAL A 426 16.04 10.24 16.49
C VAL A 426 16.29 11.70 16.85
N ALA A 427 17.31 11.97 17.69
CA ALA A 427 17.70 13.34 18.02
C ALA A 427 18.09 14.08 16.74
N GLU A 428 17.55 15.28 16.54
CA GLU A 428 18.03 16.19 15.50
C GLU A 428 19.50 16.48 15.78
N THR A 429 20.41 16.02 14.90
CA THR A 429 21.75 16.57 14.87
C THR A 429 21.60 18.05 14.54
N ALA A 430 21.74 18.90 15.56
CA ALA A 430 21.72 20.34 15.41
C ALA A 430 22.59 20.71 14.21
N LYS A 431 21.99 21.35 13.20
CA LYS A 431 22.76 21.97 12.11
C LYS A 431 23.81 22.84 12.78
N LEU A 432 25.06 22.40 12.76
CA LEU A 432 26.23 23.21 13.10
C LEU A 432 26.25 24.36 12.09
N THR A 433 25.53 25.43 12.41
CA THR A 433 25.75 26.72 11.77
C THR A 433 27.18 27.09 12.12
N SER A 434 28.05 27.01 11.12
CA SER A 434 29.41 27.48 11.21
C SER A 434 29.37 28.92 11.67
N ARG A 435 29.68 29.17 12.95
CA ARG A 435 30.04 30.51 13.41
C ARG A 435 31.28 30.90 12.62
N VAL A 436 31.08 31.81 11.67
CA VAL A 436 32.17 32.56 11.04
C VAL A 436 32.92 33.25 12.19
N MET A 437 34.14 32.79 12.45
CA MET A 437 35.09 33.54 13.26
C MET A 437 35.52 34.74 12.42
N ASP A 438 35.02 35.92 12.76
CA ASP A 438 35.60 37.17 12.30
C ASP A 438 37.02 37.28 12.88
N ALA A 439 38.00 37.02 12.03
CA ALA A 439 39.41 37.29 12.32
C ALA A 439 39.66 38.79 12.11
N HIS A 440 39.96 39.47 13.21
CA HIS A 440 40.52 40.82 13.21
C HIS A 440 41.76 40.89 12.30
N LEU A 441 41.66 41.63 11.20
CA LEU A 441 42.80 42.12 10.44
C LEU A 441 43.32 43.40 11.11
N GLY A 442 44.47 43.27 11.77
CA GLY A 442 45.28 44.41 12.17
C GLY A 442 45.97 45.03 10.96
N SER A 443 45.91 46.35 10.85
CA SER A 443 46.64 47.15 9.86
C SER A 443 48.13 47.25 10.21
N PRO A 444 49.05 47.14 9.24
CA PRO A 444 50.41 47.62 9.42
C PRO A 444 50.54 49.09 8.97
N ILE A 445 51.55 49.74 9.55
CA ILE A 445 52.02 51.11 9.38
C ILE A 445 52.29 51.48 7.91
#